data_AF-A0AAV5YSV4-F1
#
_entry.id   AF-A0AAV5YSV4-F1
#
_cell.length_a   1.000
_cell.length_b   1.000
_cell.length_c   1.000
_cell.angle_alpha   90.00
_cell.angle_beta   90.00
_cell.angle_gamma   90.00
#
_symmetry.space_group_name_H-M   'P 1'
#
loop_
_entity.id
_entity.type
_entity.pdbx_description
1 polymer ?
#
loop_
_entity_poly.entity_id
_entity_poly.type
_entity_poly.pdbx_seq_one_letter_code
_entity_poly.pdbx_strand_id
1 'polypeptide(L)'
;MFHGTGGTLFGIHVVNTLLILVTLGIYYFWAKTRVRRYLAGQTEMELDRFAYHGTAKELLLGTLKAVVVFGLPVLLLNFIRDVLEVPVALKVIAGVISGSLIFVFFPVAVVGARRYRLSRMSWRGIRFSFRGRVWDLVKIFILGTFLTGVTLGLYYPFFLVDRQRFLVSHSYFGSERFGFTGRGRELFGPFVV
;
A
#
# COMPACT_ATOMS: atom_id res chain seq x y z
N MET A 1 8.39 -22.76 5.42
CA MET A 1 7.35 -23.36 6.29
C MET A 1 6.87 -22.31 7.28
N PHE A 2 5.63 -22.40 7.75
CA PHE A 2 5.08 -21.47 8.75
C PHE A 2 4.84 -22.21 10.06
N HIS A 3 5.42 -21.71 11.15
CA HIS A 3 5.40 -22.35 12.47
C HIS A 3 4.35 -21.76 13.43
N GLY A 4 3.63 -20.73 12.99
CA GLY A 4 2.60 -20.10 13.80
C GLY A 4 1.35 -20.96 13.87
N THR A 5 0.72 -21.01 15.06
CA THR A 5 -0.56 -21.68 15.24
C THR A 5 -1.72 -20.69 15.06
N GLY A 6 -2.84 -21.16 14.49
CA GLY A 6 -4.04 -20.32 14.31
C GLY A 6 -4.53 -19.72 15.64
N GLY A 7 -4.50 -20.49 16.73
CA GLY A 7 -4.91 -20.03 18.06
C GLY A 7 -4.04 -18.90 18.63
N THR A 8 -2.72 -18.93 18.41
CA THR A 8 -1.84 -17.84 18.89
C THR A 8 -2.06 -16.56 18.08
N LEU A 9 -2.22 -16.66 16.77
CA LEU A 9 -2.57 -15.51 15.93
C LEU A 9 -3.94 -14.93 16.30
N PHE A 10 -4.94 -15.80 16.54
CA PHE A 10 -6.27 -15.40 16.99
C PHE A 10 -6.24 -14.65 18.32
N GLY A 11 -5.52 -15.17 19.33
CA GLY A 11 -5.35 -14.49 20.61
C GLY A 11 -4.71 -13.10 20.47
N ILE A 12 -3.71 -12.95 19.59
CA ILE A 12 -3.13 -11.64 19.26
C ILE A 12 -4.19 -10.70 18.67
N HIS A 13 -5.04 -11.18 17.77
CA HIS A 13 -6.10 -10.37 17.17
C HIS A 13 -7.15 -9.94 18.18
N VAL A 14 -7.62 -10.82 19.07
CA VAL A 14 -8.60 -10.48 20.11
C VAL A 14 -8.08 -9.37 21.01
N VAL A 15 -6.87 -9.53 21.56
CA VAL A 15 -6.25 -8.52 22.43
C VAL A 15 -6.04 -7.19 21.68
N ASN A 16 -5.56 -7.26 20.43
CA ASN A 16 -5.37 -6.07 19.62
C ASN A 16 -6.67 -5.32 19.35
N THR A 17 -7.75 -6.03 19.02
CA THR A 17 -9.07 -5.41 18.77
C THR A 17 -9.60 -4.73 20.03
N LEU A 18 -9.51 -5.40 21.19
CA LEU A 18 -9.90 -4.79 22.47
C LEU A 18 -9.12 -3.51 22.76
N LEU A 19 -7.80 -3.54 22.59
CA LEU A 19 -6.96 -2.35 22.81
C LEU A 19 -7.24 -1.24 21.79
N ILE A 20 -7.54 -1.58 20.53
CA ILE A 20 -7.97 -0.61 19.51
C ILE A 20 -9.27 0.08 19.94
N LEU A 21 -10.25 -0.66 20.45
CA LEU A 21 -11.51 -0.09 20.92
C LEU A 21 -11.30 0.84 22.12
N VAL A 22 -10.57 0.37 23.15
CA VAL A 22 -10.29 1.15 24.37
C VAL A 22 -9.51 2.43 24.08
N THR A 23 -8.62 2.41 23.07
CA THR A 23 -7.79 3.58 22.69
C THR A 23 -8.38 4.39 21.54
N LEU A 24 -9.65 4.18 21.19
CA LEU A 24 -10.34 4.87 20.10
C LEU A 24 -9.56 4.87 18.78
N GLY A 25 -8.96 3.72 18.44
CA GLY A 25 -8.22 3.52 17.19
C GLY A 25 -6.72 3.76 17.26
N ILE A 26 -6.20 4.45 18.28
CA ILE A 26 -4.77 4.81 18.35
C ILE A 26 -3.88 3.56 18.42
N TYR A 27 -4.29 2.52 19.15
CA TYR A 27 -3.50 1.28 19.27
C TYR A 27 -3.34 0.51 17.96
N TYR A 28 -4.07 0.86 16.89
CA TYR A 28 -3.97 0.21 15.57
C TYR A 28 -2.53 0.10 15.07
N PHE A 29 -1.71 1.13 15.28
CA PHE A 29 -0.31 1.15 14.83
C PHE A 29 0.56 0.11 15.58
N TRP A 30 0.31 -0.09 16.87
CA TRP A 30 0.99 -1.10 17.69
C TRP A 30 0.49 -2.50 17.34
N ALA A 31 -0.83 -2.68 17.24
CA ALA A 31 -1.44 -3.94 16.78
C ALA A 31 -0.84 -4.40 15.45
N LYS A 32 -0.74 -3.50 14.47
CA LYS A 32 -0.20 -3.79 13.14
C LYS A 32 1.27 -4.21 13.16
N THR A 33 2.10 -3.56 14.00
CA THR A 33 3.52 -3.97 14.14
C THR A 33 3.68 -5.28 14.89
N ARG A 34 2.86 -5.53 15.91
CA ARG A 34 2.83 -6.81 16.65
C ARG A 34 2.50 -7.98 15.74
N VAL A 35 1.45 -7.86 14.92
CA VAL A 35 1.07 -8.89 13.94
C VAL A 35 2.18 -9.13 12.92
N ARG A 36 2.79 -8.06 12.36
CA ARG A 36 3.89 -8.20 11.40
C ARG A 36 5.12 -8.89 11.99
N ARG A 37 5.48 -8.55 13.23
CA ARG A 37 6.61 -9.17 13.93
C ARG A 37 6.35 -10.65 14.20
N TYR A 38 5.15 -10.98 14.64
CA TYR A 38 4.73 -12.37 14.82
C TYR A 38 4.79 -13.15 13.50
N LEU A 39 4.15 -12.66 12.43
CA LEU A 39 4.14 -13.35 11.14
C LEU A 39 5.55 -13.55 10.58
N ALA A 40 6.41 -12.52 10.62
CA ALA A 40 7.79 -12.62 10.18
C ALA A 40 8.56 -13.68 10.99
N GLY A 41 8.48 -13.62 12.32
CA GLY A 41 9.18 -14.55 13.21
C GLY A 41 8.65 -15.99 13.22
N GLN A 42 7.48 -16.23 12.63
CA GLN A 42 6.90 -17.57 12.41
C GLN A 42 7.08 -18.07 10.98
N THR A 43 7.55 -17.23 10.06
CA THR A 43 7.83 -17.62 8.68
C THR A 43 9.27 -18.05 8.57
N GLU A 44 9.50 -19.30 8.19
CA GLU A 44 10.83 -19.88 8.01
C GLU A 44 11.07 -20.22 6.55
N MET A 45 12.27 -19.87 6.07
CA MET A 45 12.78 -20.20 4.75
C MET A 45 14.21 -20.72 4.92
N GLU A 46 14.49 -21.90 4.39
CA GLU A 46 15.78 -22.59 4.53
C GLU A 46 16.33 -22.58 5.97
N LEU A 47 15.53 -23.02 6.95
CA LEU A 47 15.90 -23.10 8.38
C LEU A 47 16.11 -21.76 9.11
N ASP A 48 15.96 -20.63 8.41
CA ASP A 48 16.07 -19.29 9.00
C ASP A 48 14.77 -18.51 8.92
N ARG A 49 14.48 -17.74 9.97
CA ARG A 49 13.25 -16.96 10.10
C ARG A 49 13.43 -15.53 9.62
N PHE A 50 12.33 -14.93 9.16
CA PHE A 50 12.31 -13.51 8.84
C PHE A 50 12.25 -12.67 10.13
N ALA A 51 12.85 -11.49 10.09
CA ALA A 51 12.77 -10.50 11.16
C ALA A 51 12.13 -9.21 10.67
N TYR A 52 11.28 -8.61 11.52
CA TYR A 52 10.61 -7.33 11.26
C TYR A 52 11.01 -6.27 12.29
N HIS A 53 11.58 -5.18 11.81
CA HIS A 53 12.20 -4.11 12.59
C HIS A 53 11.38 -2.82 12.64
N GLY A 54 10.17 -2.80 12.07
CA GLY A 54 9.34 -1.60 12.00
C GLY A 54 8.69 -1.26 13.35
N THR A 55 8.56 0.03 13.63
CA THR A 55 7.96 0.54 14.89
C THR A 55 6.61 1.21 14.65
N ALA A 56 5.73 1.18 15.67
CA ALA A 56 4.41 1.81 15.60
C ALA A 56 4.51 3.33 15.36
N LYS A 57 5.52 3.98 15.97
CA LYS A 57 5.79 5.42 15.81
C LYS A 57 6.07 5.79 14.36
N GLU A 58 6.85 5.00 13.63
CA GLU A 58 7.11 5.24 12.20
C GLU A 58 5.83 5.18 11.36
N LEU A 59 4.96 4.20 11.63
CA LEU A 59 3.67 4.07 10.95
C LEU A 59 2.73 5.24 11.26
N LEU A 60 2.69 5.68 12.51
CA LEU A 60 1.91 6.84 12.94
C LEU A 60 2.39 8.11 12.24
N LEU A 61 3.69 8.40 12.26
CA LEU A 61 4.27 9.58 11.62
C LEU A 61 4.06 9.56 10.09
N GLY A 62 4.20 8.40 9.45
CA GLY A 62 3.92 8.24 8.03
C GLY A 62 2.44 8.50 7.70
N THR A 63 1.53 8.05 8.55
CA THR A 63 0.09 8.28 8.39
C THR A 63 -0.27 9.75 8.61
N LEU A 64 0.28 10.38 9.65
CA LEU A 64 0.09 11.80 9.91
C LEU A 64 0.60 12.65 8.74
N LYS A 65 1.77 12.33 8.19
CA LYS A 65 2.30 12.99 6.99
C LYS A 65 1.36 12.83 5.79
N ALA A 66 0.82 11.64 5.57
CA ALA A 66 -0.14 11.40 4.49
C ALA A 66 -1.45 12.21 4.69
N VAL A 67 -1.95 12.28 5.92
CA VAL A 67 -3.12 13.10 6.27
C VAL A 67 -2.83 14.57 6.02
N VAL A 68 -1.68 15.10 6.43
CA VAL A 68 -1.35 16.51 6.22
C VAL A 68 -1.18 16.86 4.74
N VAL A 69 -0.50 16.00 3.96
CA VAL A 69 -0.16 16.29 2.56
C VAL A 69 -1.33 16.03 1.61
N PHE A 70 -2.18 15.04 1.89
CA PHE A 70 -3.27 14.64 1.00
C PHE A 70 -4.65 14.78 1.67
N GLY A 71 -4.80 14.29 2.90
CA GLY A 71 -6.07 14.29 3.61
C GLY A 71 -6.63 15.69 3.90
N LEU A 72 -5.82 16.58 4.49
CA LEU A 72 -6.23 17.93 4.83
C LEU A 72 -6.57 18.77 3.60
N PRO A 73 -5.76 18.81 2.52
CA PRO A 73 -6.15 19.53 1.30
C PRO A 73 -7.46 19.02 0.71
N VAL A 74 -7.65 17.70 0.64
CA VAL A 74 -8.91 17.11 0.12
C VAL A 74 -10.10 17.49 1.01
N LEU A 75 -9.95 17.39 2.34
CA LEU A 75 -10.99 17.78 3.28
C LEU A 75 -11.35 19.25 3.17
N LEU A 76 -10.35 20.15 3.12
CA LEU A 76 -10.57 21.58 3.00
C LEU A 76 -11.22 21.96 1.66
N LEU A 77 -10.76 21.38 0.56
CA LEU A 77 -11.35 21.61 -0.77
C LEU A 77 -12.81 21.15 -0.82
N ASN A 78 -13.12 19.98 -0.27
CA ASN A 78 -14.50 19.48 -0.22
C ASN A 78 -15.37 20.32 0.72
N PHE A 79 -14.85 20.72 1.88
CA PHE A 79 -15.55 21.61 2.80
C PHE A 79 -15.87 22.95 2.14
N ILE A 80 -14.90 23.57 1.48
CA ILE A 80 -15.09 24.83 0.73
C ILE A 80 -16.14 24.65 -0.37
N ARG A 81 -16.07 23.55 -1.13
CA ARG A 81 -17.01 23.24 -2.21
C ARG A 81 -18.45 23.07 -1.71
N ASP A 82 -18.63 22.40 -0.58
CA ASP A 82 -19.95 21.94 -0.12
C ASP A 82 -20.60 22.91 0.88
N VAL A 83 -19.82 23.65 1.67
CA VAL A 83 -20.32 24.58 2.70
C VAL A 83 -20.42 26.03 2.19
N LEU A 84 -19.48 26.48 1.35
CA LEU A 84 -19.55 27.83 0.80
C LEU A 84 -20.44 27.83 -0.46
N GLU A 85 -21.23 28.89 -0.61
CA GLU A 85 -22.07 29.13 -1.80
C GLU A 85 -21.22 29.63 -2.97
N VAL A 86 -20.28 28.80 -3.42
CA VAL A 86 -19.44 29.10 -4.59
C VAL A 86 -20.15 28.74 -5.90
N PRO A 87 -19.85 29.45 -7.01
CA PRO A 87 -20.37 29.13 -8.33
C PRO A 87 -20.14 27.67 -8.74
N VAL A 88 -21.07 27.11 -9.52
CA VAL A 88 -21.02 25.69 -9.96
C VAL A 88 -19.70 25.33 -10.64
N ALA A 89 -19.16 26.23 -11.48
CA ALA A 89 -17.88 26.01 -12.15
C ALA A 89 -16.72 25.78 -11.14
N LEU A 90 -16.66 26.56 -10.07
CA LEU A 90 -15.66 26.40 -9.00
C LEU A 90 -15.88 25.10 -8.22
N LYS A 91 -17.13 24.68 -7.98
CA LYS A 91 -17.43 23.38 -7.36
C LYS A 91 -16.93 22.20 -8.18
N VAL A 92 -17.05 22.29 -9.51
CA VAL A 92 -16.55 21.26 -10.44
C VAL A 92 -15.02 21.23 -10.39
N ILE A 93 -14.36 22.38 -10.50
CA ILE A 93 -12.88 22.47 -10.45
C ILE A 93 -12.35 21.91 -9.13
N ALA A 94 -12.92 22.31 -7.99
CA ALA A 94 -12.53 21.79 -6.68
C ALA A 94 -12.71 20.26 -6.59
N GLY A 95 -13.82 19.73 -7.12
CA GLY A 95 -14.05 18.29 -7.20
C GLY A 95 -13.01 17.55 -8.04
N VAL A 96 -12.64 18.10 -9.20
CA VAL A 96 -11.61 17.52 -10.07
C VAL A 96 -10.24 17.53 -9.40
N ILE A 97 -9.88 18.63 -8.70
CA ILE A 97 -8.62 18.72 -7.96
C ILE A 97 -8.59 17.72 -6.80
N SER A 98 -9.64 17.66 -5.98
CA SER A 98 -9.78 16.68 -4.89
C SER A 98 -9.66 15.25 -5.42
N GLY A 99 -10.37 14.92 -6.50
CA GLY A 99 -10.30 13.61 -7.14
C GLY A 99 -8.89 13.28 -7.65
N SER A 100 -8.21 14.24 -8.26
CA SER A 100 -6.83 14.09 -8.76
C SER A 100 -5.83 13.87 -7.62
N LEU A 101 -5.99 14.58 -6.49
CA LEU A 101 -5.17 14.38 -5.30
C LEU A 101 -5.33 12.98 -4.73
N ILE A 102 -6.56 12.47 -4.63
CA ILE A 102 -6.84 11.09 -4.18
C ILE A 102 -6.25 10.08 -5.16
N PHE A 103 -6.42 10.33 -6.46
CA PHE A 103 -5.89 9.45 -7.51
C PHE A 103 -4.36 9.33 -7.42
N VAL A 104 -3.63 10.44 -7.26
CA VAL A 104 -2.17 10.45 -7.10
C VAL A 104 -1.73 9.93 -5.74
N PHE A 105 -2.51 10.13 -4.68
CA PHE A 105 -2.23 9.60 -3.35
C PHE A 105 -2.07 8.07 -3.38
N PHE A 106 -2.89 7.36 -4.16
CA PHE A 106 -2.88 5.90 -4.20
C PHE A 106 -1.50 5.30 -4.59
N PRO A 107 -0.90 5.62 -5.77
CA PRO A 107 0.42 5.12 -6.13
C PRO A 107 1.53 5.62 -5.17
N VAL A 108 1.43 6.85 -4.64
CA VAL A 108 2.35 7.35 -3.61
C VAL A 108 2.30 6.47 -2.36
N ALA A 109 1.11 6.16 -1.87
CA ALA A 109 0.88 5.32 -0.70
C ALA A 109 1.36 3.89 -0.93
N VAL A 110 1.12 3.32 -2.12
CA VAL A 110 1.60 1.98 -2.49
C VAL A 110 3.13 1.91 -2.46
N VAL A 111 3.83 2.86 -3.09
CA VAL A 111 5.31 2.91 -3.08
C VAL A 111 5.84 3.15 -1.68
N GLY A 112 5.29 4.12 -0.94
CA GLY A 112 5.68 4.41 0.43
C GLY A 112 5.53 3.20 1.36
N ALA A 113 4.38 2.52 1.28
CA ALA A 113 4.10 1.34 2.07
C ALA A 113 5.00 0.15 1.68
N ARG A 114 5.26 -0.07 0.38
CA ARG A 114 6.18 -1.12 -0.09
C ARG A 114 7.59 -0.86 0.38
N ARG A 115 8.08 0.38 0.24
CA ARG A 115 9.41 0.80 0.69
C ARG A 115 9.59 0.64 2.18
N TYR A 116 8.61 1.09 2.96
CA TYR A 116 8.63 0.96 4.42
C TYR A 116 8.65 -0.52 4.86
N ARG A 117 7.79 -1.37 4.28
CA ARG A 117 7.73 -2.79 4.66
C ARG A 117 9.05 -3.49 4.36
N LEU A 118 9.61 -3.31 3.16
CA LEU A 118 10.83 -4.00 2.77
C LEU A 118 12.05 -3.51 3.54
N SER A 119 12.20 -2.20 3.76
CA SER A 119 13.34 -1.66 4.54
C SER A 119 13.35 -2.07 6.02
N ARG A 120 12.22 -2.60 6.51
CA ARG A 120 12.05 -3.10 7.87
C ARG A 120 11.99 -4.63 7.94
N MET A 121 12.16 -5.34 6.82
CA MET A 121 12.27 -6.79 6.80
C MET A 121 13.73 -7.21 6.56
N SER A 122 14.14 -8.28 7.23
CA SER A 122 15.42 -8.94 6.98
C SER A 122 15.29 -10.45 7.06
N TRP A 123 16.20 -11.16 6.40
CA TRP A 123 16.37 -12.61 6.51
C TRP A 123 17.87 -12.91 6.52
N ARG A 124 18.34 -13.79 7.42
CA ARG A 124 19.76 -14.06 7.64
C ARG A 124 20.62 -12.79 7.82
N GLY A 125 20.08 -11.79 8.53
CA GLY A 125 20.74 -10.49 8.72
C GLY A 125 20.72 -9.54 7.51
N ILE A 126 20.38 -10.02 6.31
CA ILE A 126 20.33 -9.21 5.09
C ILE A 126 18.97 -8.51 4.98
N ARG A 127 18.97 -7.19 4.77
CA ARG A 127 17.74 -6.39 4.66
C ARG A 127 17.18 -6.40 3.24
N PHE A 128 15.85 -6.42 3.15
CA PHE A 128 15.17 -6.13 1.89
C PHE A 128 15.15 -4.62 1.63
N SER A 129 15.00 -4.22 0.37
CA SER A 129 14.83 -2.82 0.01
C SER A 129 13.90 -2.64 -1.18
N PHE A 130 13.35 -1.44 -1.33
CA PHE A 130 12.56 -1.06 -2.51
C PHE A 130 13.14 0.20 -3.12
N ARG A 131 13.55 0.12 -4.38
CA ARG A 131 14.25 1.21 -5.10
C ARG A 131 13.40 1.85 -6.20
N GLY A 132 12.11 1.55 -6.25
CA GLY A 132 11.19 2.12 -7.23
C GLY A 132 10.84 3.57 -6.93
N ARG A 133 10.71 4.39 -8.00
CA ARG A 133 10.31 5.80 -7.88
C ARG A 133 8.79 5.92 -7.99
N VAL A 134 8.22 6.87 -7.24
CA VAL A 134 6.78 7.10 -7.21
C VAL A 134 6.25 7.47 -8.60
N TRP A 135 6.96 8.35 -9.31
CA TRP A 135 6.58 8.82 -10.64
C TRP A 135 6.45 7.72 -11.68
N ASP A 136 7.28 6.69 -11.61
CA ASP A 136 7.19 5.55 -12.52
C ASP A 136 5.87 4.79 -12.31
N LEU A 137 5.44 4.62 -11.06
CA LEU A 137 4.14 4.01 -10.75
C LEU A 137 2.96 4.93 -11.11
N VAL A 138 3.09 6.24 -10.90
CA VAL A 138 2.06 7.22 -11.29
C VAL A 138 1.79 7.15 -12.80
N LYS A 139 2.83 7.05 -13.64
CA LYS A 139 2.67 6.87 -15.09
C LYS A 139 1.90 5.59 -15.44
N ILE A 140 2.23 4.48 -14.78
CA ILE A 140 1.52 3.20 -14.96
C ILE A 140 0.05 3.35 -14.54
N PHE A 141 -0.24 4.06 -13.45
CA PHE A 141 -1.61 4.33 -13.01
C PHE A 141 -2.39 5.21 -13.98
N ILE A 142 -1.82 6.32 -14.45
CA ILE A 142 -2.49 7.22 -15.40
C ILE A 142 -2.82 6.46 -16.68
N LEU A 143 -1.83 5.81 -17.29
CA LEU A 143 -2.03 5.07 -18.54
C LEU A 143 -2.97 3.88 -18.33
N GLY A 144 -2.77 3.12 -17.24
CA GLY A 144 -3.57 1.95 -16.93
C GLY A 144 -5.03 2.28 -16.68
N THR A 145 -5.33 3.31 -15.89
CA THR A 145 -6.71 3.76 -15.65
C THR A 145 -7.35 4.31 -16.93
N PHE A 146 -6.62 5.10 -17.72
CA PHE A 146 -7.13 5.61 -18.99
C PHE A 146 -7.47 4.49 -19.98
N LEU A 147 -6.53 3.58 -20.23
CA LEU A 147 -6.76 2.45 -21.15
C LEU A 147 -7.85 1.51 -20.64
N THR A 148 -7.92 1.28 -19.33
CA THR A 148 -9.00 0.48 -18.73
C THR A 148 -10.35 1.15 -18.94
N GLY A 149 -10.45 2.48 -18.79
CA GLY A 149 -11.68 3.23 -19.06
C GLY A 149 -12.11 3.15 -20.53
N VAL A 150 -11.19 3.43 -21.46
CA VAL A 150 -11.48 3.41 -22.91
C VAL A 150 -11.86 2.01 -23.40
N THR A 151 -11.28 0.97 -22.82
CA THR A 151 -11.56 -0.44 -23.18
C THR A 151 -12.68 -1.07 -22.35
N LEU A 152 -13.44 -0.27 -21.59
CA LEU A 152 -14.54 -0.73 -20.72
C LEU A 152 -14.13 -1.88 -19.77
N GLY A 153 -12.91 -1.82 -19.26
CA GLY A 153 -12.37 -2.81 -18.31
C GLY A 153 -11.41 -3.83 -18.93
N LEU A 154 -11.42 -4.05 -20.25
CA LEU A 154 -10.67 -5.14 -20.89
C LEU A 154 -9.14 -5.01 -20.74
N TYR A 155 -8.61 -3.79 -20.58
CA TYR A 155 -7.18 -3.57 -20.33
C TYR A 155 -6.73 -3.83 -18.88
N TYR A 156 -7.66 -3.96 -17.93
CA TYR A 156 -7.35 -4.13 -16.51
C TYR A 156 -6.34 -5.25 -16.19
N PRO A 157 -6.38 -6.47 -16.78
CA PRO A 157 -5.38 -7.51 -16.52
C PRO A 157 -3.95 -7.08 -16.88
N PHE A 158 -3.78 -6.28 -17.95
CA PHE A 158 -2.46 -5.74 -18.32
C PHE A 158 -1.99 -4.70 -17.31
N PHE A 159 -2.88 -3.80 -16.89
CA PHE A 159 -2.59 -2.81 -15.85
C PHE A 159 -2.18 -3.47 -14.53
N LEU A 160 -2.86 -4.56 -14.12
CA LEU A 160 -2.49 -5.34 -12.93
C LEU A 160 -1.07 -5.91 -13.03
N VAL A 161 -0.73 -6.49 -14.18
CA VAL A 161 0.59 -7.07 -14.45
C VAL A 161 1.68 -6.02 -14.42
N ASP A 162 1.48 -4.87 -15.06
CA ASP A 162 2.49 -3.81 -15.09
C ASP A 162 2.72 -3.21 -13.69
N ARG A 163 1.65 -3.03 -12.91
CA ARG A 163 1.75 -2.63 -11.51
C ARG A 163 2.54 -3.64 -10.68
N GLN A 164 2.25 -4.94 -10.83
CA GLN A 164 2.94 -5.99 -10.09
C GLN A 164 4.41 -6.13 -10.52
N ARG A 165 4.67 -6.08 -11.83
CA ARG A 165 6.02 -6.05 -12.39
C ARG A 165 6.82 -4.89 -11.82
N PHE A 166 6.24 -3.69 -11.75
CA PHE A 166 6.89 -2.55 -11.14
C PHE A 166 7.25 -2.82 -9.67
N LEU A 167 6.30 -3.31 -8.86
CA LEU A 167 6.53 -3.53 -7.43
C LEU A 167 7.53 -4.66 -7.14
N VAL A 168 7.52 -5.74 -7.92
CA VAL A 168 8.45 -6.86 -7.74
C VAL A 168 9.82 -6.49 -8.28
N SER A 169 9.91 -6.01 -9.52
CA SER A 169 11.20 -5.72 -10.16
C SER A 169 11.97 -4.59 -9.48
N HIS A 170 11.34 -3.76 -8.67
CA HIS A 170 12.04 -2.74 -7.88
C HIS A 170 12.28 -3.14 -6.42
N SER A 171 11.93 -4.37 -6.04
CA SER A 171 12.24 -4.95 -4.74
C SER A 171 13.60 -5.69 -4.81
N TYR A 172 14.37 -5.63 -3.74
CA TYR A 172 15.71 -6.21 -3.64
C TYR A 172 15.91 -6.98 -2.34
N PHE A 173 16.77 -7.99 -2.37
CA PHE A 173 17.32 -8.69 -1.22
C PHE A 173 18.84 -8.49 -1.21
N GLY A 174 19.35 -7.65 -0.30
CA GLY A 174 20.75 -7.21 -0.39
C GLY A 174 21.01 -6.46 -1.70
N SER A 175 21.93 -6.99 -2.52
CA SER A 175 22.23 -6.53 -3.88
C SER A 175 21.33 -7.14 -4.96
N GLU A 176 20.68 -8.27 -4.67
CA GLU A 176 19.95 -9.03 -5.68
C GLU A 176 18.56 -8.44 -5.96
N ARG A 177 18.23 -8.36 -7.24
CA ARG A 177 16.97 -7.81 -7.73
C ARG A 177 15.95 -8.93 -7.93
N PHE A 178 14.72 -8.76 -7.46
CA PHE A 178 13.66 -9.71 -7.77
C PHE A 178 13.22 -9.62 -9.23
N GLY A 179 12.96 -10.78 -9.84
CA GLY A 179 12.38 -10.90 -11.18
C GLY A 179 10.86 -11.08 -11.15
N PHE A 180 10.18 -10.64 -12.21
CA PHE A 180 8.76 -10.93 -12.43
C PHE A 180 8.51 -11.26 -13.90
N THR A 181 8.03 -12.47 -14.15
CA THR A 181 7.86 -13.05 -15.50
C THR A 181 6.42 -13.05 -16.00
N GLY A 182 5.44 -12.71 -15.16
CA GLY A 182 4.02 -12.76 -15.52
C GLY A 182 3.65 -11.82 -16.68
N ARG A 183 2.70 -12.26 -17.51
CA ARG A 183 2.24 -11.54 -18.71
C ARG A 183 0.73 -11.25 -18.63
N GLY A 184 0.31 -10.08 -19.10
CA GLY A 184 -1.11 -9.67 -19.08
C GLY A 184 -2.03 -10.59 -19.87
N ARG A 185 -1.52 -11.18 -20.96
CA ARG A 185 -2.27 -12.12 -21.81
C ARG A 185 -2.66 -13.41 -21.09
N GLU A 186 -1.84 -13.86 -20.13
CA GLU A 186 -2.11 -15.06 -19.32
C GLU A 186 -3.27 -14.83 -18.35
N LEU A 187 -3.46 -13.58 -17.90
CA LEU A 187 -4.56 -13.17 -17.04
C LEU A 187 -5.81 -12.73 -17.82
N PHE A 188 -5.68 -12.44 -19.11
CA PHE A 188 -6.80 -11.94 -19.91
C PHE A 188 -7.92 -12.98 -20.06
N GLY A 189 -7.58 -14.25 -20.32
CA GLY A 189 -8.57 -15.33 -20.43
C GLY A 189 -9.47 -15.45 -19.18
N PRO A 190 -8.88 -15.68 -17.99
CA PRO A 190 -9.64 -15.74 -16.73
C PRO A 190 -10.38 -14.44 -16.33
N PHE A 191 -10.08 -13.31 -16.99
CA PHE A 191 -10.71 -12.03 -16.67
C PHE A 191 -11.98 -11.77 -17.49
N VAL A 192 -12.12 -12.41 -18.66
CA VAL A 192 -13.24 -12.21 -19.59
C VAL A 192 -14.29 -13.32 -19.49
N VAL A 193 -13.94 -14.45 -18.85
CA VAL A 193 -14.88 -15.54 -18.50
C VAL A 193 -15.54 -15.25 -17.16
#